data_AF-A0A9X6RPP8-F1
#
_entry.id   AF-A0A9X6RPP8-F1
#
_cell.length_a   1.000
_cell.length_b   1.000
_cell.length_c   1.000
_cell.angle_alpha   90.00
_cell.angle_beta   90.00
_cell.angle_gamma   90.00
#
_symmetry.space_group_name_H-M   'P 1'
#
loop_
_entity.id
_entity.type
_entity.pdbx_description
1 polymer ?
#
loop_
_entity_poly.entity_id
_entity_poly.type
_entity_poly.pdbx_seq_one_letter_code
_entity_poly.pdbx_strand_id
1 'polypeptide(L)'
;VGVGDEGGFAPNIVDGKDALLMIKEAIEVSGYTGQIKIGMDTAASEFCEKSEDASVPRVYNLDIKAEDQSAARKLSGDELADLYRSWLGEFDIVTLEDPFEQDDFESWAKLTASVPIQIVGDDLTVTNSER
;
A
#
# COMPACT_ATOMS: atom_id res chain seq x y z
N VAL A 1 19.49 11.80 -9.05
CA VAL A 1 18.65 11.11 -8.06
C VAL A 1 19.58 10.68 -6.94
N GLY A 2 19.33 11.11 -5.70
CA GLY A 2 20.07 10.63 -4.52
C GLY A 2 19.46 9.33 -4.01
N VAL A 3 20.10 8.72 -3.02
CA VAL A 3 19.51 7.61 -2.26
C VAL A 3 18.93 8.14 -0.94
N GLY A 4 17.82 7.55 -0.49
CA GLY A 4 17.25 7.83 0.83
C GLY A 4 18.00 7.12 1.96
N ASP A 5 17.46 7.20 3.16
CA ASP A 5 18.08 6.65 4.38
C ASP A 5 18.32 5.13 4.29
N GLU A 6 17.43 4.42 3.59
CA GLU A 6 17.51 2.97 3.39
C GLU A 6 18.17 2.56 2.05
N GLY A 7 18.77 3.52 1.34
CA GLY A 7 19.47 3.24 0.08
C GLY A 7 18.58 3.14 -1.17
N GLY A 8 17.26 3.22 -1.02
CA GLY A 8 16.30 3.27 -2.13
C GLY A 8 16.32 4.59 -2.90
N PHE A 9 15.81 4.58 -4.12
CA PHE A 9 15.59 5.79 -4.91
C PHE A 9 14.19 6.36 -4.65
N ALA A 10 14.06 7.68 -4.68
CA ALA A 10 12.78 8.39 -4.62
C ALA A 10 12.60 9.29 -5.86
N PRO A 11 12.43 8.72 -7.06
CA PRO A 11 12.08 9.51 -8.25
C PRO A 11 10.73 10.21 -8.06
N ASN A 12 10.52 11.31 -8.78
CA ASN A 12 9.25 12.03 -8.73
C ASN A 12 8.15 11.26 -9.48
N ILE A 13 7.49 10.34 -8.77
CA ILE A 13 6.41 9.50 -9.26
C ILE A 13 5.10 10.01 -8.65
N VAL A 14 4.06 10.12 -9.48
CA VAL A 14 2.74 10.61 -9.06
C VAL A 14 1.79 9.45 -8.72
N ASP A 15 1.81 8.36 -9.50
CA ASP A 15 0.97 7.19 -9.25
C ASP A 15 1.79 5.99 -8.77
N GLY A 16 1.38 5.34 -7.68
CA GLY A 16 2.04 4.13 -7.17
C GLY A 16 2.14 3.01 -8.21
N LYS A 17 1.19 2.94 -9.16
CA LYS A 17 1.25 1.98 -10.28
C LYS A 17 2.47 2.21 -11.19
N ASP A 18 2.87 3.45 -11.40
CA ASP A 18 4.05 3.77 -12.23
C ASP A 18 5.34 3.26 -11.58
N ALA A 19 5.41 3.27 -10.24
CA ALA A 19 6.53 2.67 -9.51
C ALA A 19 6.59 1.15 -9.72
N LEU A 20 5.45 0.47 -9.63
CA LEU A 20 5.35 -0.98 -9.87
C LEU A 20 5.72 -1.34 -11.32
N LEU A 21 5.31 -0.53 -12.31
CA LEU A 21 5.69 -0.72 -13.71
C LEU A 21 7.21 -0.58 -13.91
N MET A 22 7.83 0.41 -13.28
CA MET A 22 9.28 0.62 -13.34
C MET A 22 10.05 -0.55 -12.71
N ILE A 23 9.59 -1.08 -11.57
CA ILE A 23 10.20 -2.25 -10.94
C ILE A 23 10.05 -3.49 -11.83
N LYS A 24 8.87 -3.70 -12.42
CA LYS A 24 8.60 -4.79 -13.35
C LYS A 24 9.52 -4.74 -14.57
N GLU A 25 9.69 -3.55 -15.17
CA GLU A 25 10.64 -3.32 -16.26
C GLU A 25 12.08 -3.60 -15.84
N ALA A 26 12.49 -3.17 -14.65
CA ALA A 26 13.84 -3.42 -14.14
C ALA A 26 14.13 -4.92 -13.95
N ILE A 27 13.14 -5.69 -13.45
CA ILE A 27 13.24 -7.16 -13.34
C ILE A 27 13.38 -7.81 -14.73
N GLU A 28 12.63 -7.33 -15.71
CA GLU A 28 12.68 -7.83 -17.08
C GLU A 28 14.04 -7.55 -17.74
N VAL A 29 14.51 -6.30 -17.72
CA VAL A 29 15.77 -5.87 -18.34
C VAL A 29 16.98 -6.55 -17.69
N SER A 30 16.90 -6.88 -16.40
CA SER A 30 17.94 -7.63 -15.68
C SER A 30 17.90 -9.14 -15.93
N GLY A 31 16.89 -9.66 -16.63
CA GLY A 31 16.77 -11.08 -16.99
C GLY A 31 16.28 -11.98 -15.87
N TYR A 32 15.66 -11.43 -14.81
CA TYR A 32 15.21 -12.17 -13.64
C TYR A 32 13.68 -12.35 -13.56
N THR A 33 12.98 -12.20 -14.68
CA THR A 33 11.54 -12.46 -14.77
C THR A 33 11.18 -13.82 -14.18
N GLY A 34 10.22 -13.83 -13.24
CA GLY A 34 9.76 -15.03 -12.54
C GLY A 34 10.66 -15.53 -11.41
N GLN A 35 11.85 -14.94 -11.23
CA GLN A 35 12.78 -15.26 -10.13
C GLN A 35 12.71 -14.24 -8.99
N ILE A 36 12.39 -12.98 -9.31
CA ILE A 36 12.19 -11.90 -8.34
C ILE A 36 10.69 -11.60 -8.22
N LYS A 37 10.23 -11.42 -6.99
CA LYS A 37 8.87 -11.05 -6.61
C LYS A 37 8.87 -9.67 -5.95
N ILE A 38 7.71 -9.03 -5.86
CA ILE A 38 7.57 -7.70 -5.26
C ILE A 38 6.98 -7.82 -3.85
N GLY A 39 7.53 -7.05 -2.91
CA GLY A 39 6.92 -6.74 -1.62
C GLY A 39 6.66 -5.24 -1.54
N MET A 40 5.62 -4.85 -0.80
CA MET A 40 5.23 -3.46 -0.66
C MET A 40 4.94 -3.16 0.80
N ASP A 41 5.44 -2.03 1.29
CA ASP A 41 4.89 -1.36 2.47
C ASP A 41 4.09 -0.15 2.00
N THR A 42 2.81 -0.13 2.36
CA THR A 42 1.91 0.96 1.97
C THR A 42 1.88 2.06 3.02
N ALA A 43 2.17 1.75 4.30
CA ALA A 43 2.03 2.67 5.42
C ALA A 43 0.70 3.45 5.39
N ALA A 44 -0.44 2.74 5.22
CA ALA A 44 -1.72 3.38 4.92
C ALA A 44 -2.25 4.32 6.01
N SER A 45 -1.75 4.21 7.23
CA SER A 45 -1.97 5.17 8.31
C SER A 45 -1.59 6.60 7.91
N GLU A 46 -0.56 6.79 7.09
CA GLU A 46 -0.04 8.11 6.68
C GLU A 46 -0.95 8.87 5.72
N PHE A 47 -1.85 8.17 5.03
CA PHE A 47 -2.80 8.77 4.10
C PHE A 47 -4.27 8.47 4.44
N CYS A 48 -4.53 7.94 5.62
CA CYS A 48 -5.88 7.77 6.13
C CYS A 48 -6.40 9.06 6.77
N GLU A 49 -7.52 9.56 6.25
CA GLU A 49 -8.33 10.60 6.89
C GLU A 49 -9.18 9.94 7.98
N LYS A 50 -8.65 9.91 9.21
CA LYS A 50 -9.34 9.34 10.38
C LYS A 50 -10.25 10.35 11.10
N SER A 51 -11.33 9.84 11.66
CA SER A 51 -12.28 10.57 12.50
C SER A 51 -12.17 10.10 13.95
N GLU A 52 -12.32 11.01 14.92
CA GLU A 52 -12.48 10.64 16.33
C GLU A 52 -13.83 9.95 16.59
N ASP A 53 -14.82 10.21 15.73
CA ASP A 53 -16.09 9.51 15.74
C ASP A 53 -15.96 8.21 14.95
N ALA A 54 -15.91 7.08 15.67
CA ALA A 54 -15.82 5.73 15.11
C ALA A 54 -17.02 5.33 14.22
N SER A 55 -18.11 6.11 14.20
CA SER A 55 -19.22 5.89 13.26
C SER A 55 -18.95 6.48 11.86
N VAL A 56 -17.95 7.34 11.74
CA VAL A 56 -17.52 7.88 10.44
C VAL A 56 -16.53 6.90 9.81
N PRO A 57 -16.82 6.37 8.62
CA PRO A 57 -15.93 5.41 7.96
C PRO A 57 -14.60 6.09 7.61
N ARG A 58 -13.51 5.32 7.73
CA ARG A 58 -12.19 5.75 7.29
C ARG A 58 -12.17 5.96 5.79
N VAL A 59 -11.41 6.98 5.37
CA VAL A 59 -11.19 7.30 3.96
C VAL A 59 -9.70 7.42 3.71
N TYR A 60 -9.22 6.78 2.65
CA TYR A 60 -7.83 6.73 2.26
C TYR A 60 -7.60 7.68 1.08
N ASN A 61 -6.80 8.73 1.28
CA ASN A 61 -6.53 9.75 0.27
C ASN A 61 -5.19 9.49 -0.44
N LEU A 62 -5.25 8.86 -1.61
CA LEU A 62 -4.04 8.48 -2.37
C LEU A 62 -3.25 9.70 -2.91
N ASP A 63 -3.87 10.88 -2.92
CA ASP A 63 -3.29 12.11 -3.44
C ASP A 63 -3.02 13.13 -2.32
N ILE A 64 -2.76 12.67 -1.08
CA ILE A 64 -2.49 13.54 0.09
C ILE A 64 -1.35 14.56 -0.12
N LYS A 65 -0.43 14.28 -1.05
CA LYS A 65 0.69 15.17 -1.40
C LYS A 65 0.37 16.17 -2.51
N ALA A 66 -0.80 16.10 -3.14
CA ALA A 66 -1.20 17.02 -4.21
C ALA A 66 -1.51 18.42 -3.64
N GLU A 67 -1.08 19.47 -4.35
CA GLU A 67 -1.40 20.86 -3.95
C GLU A 67 -2.89 21.17 -4.03
N ASP A 68 -3.58 20.61 -5.03
CA ASP A 68 -5.03 20.71 -5.20
C ASP A 68 -5.72 19.42 -4.75
N GLN A 69 -6.49 19.52 -3.67
CA GLN A 69 -7.23 18.42 -3.07
C GLN A 69 -8.66 18.28 -3.63
N SER A 70 -9.10 19.16 -4.55
CA SER A 70 -10.47 19.15 -5.08
C SER A 70 -10.80 17.91 -5.92
N ALA A 71 -9.78 17.28 -6.49
CA ALA A 71 -9.88 16.06 -7.31
C ALA A 71 -9.14 14.86 -6.68
N ALA A 72 -8.87 14.91 -5.37
CA ALA A 72 -8.13 13.87 -4.68
C ALA A 72 -8.86 12.51 -4.76
N ARG A 73 -8.11 11.45 -5.10
CA ARG A 73 -8.62 10.08 -5.10
C ARG A 73 -8.75 9.56 -3.67
N LYS A 74 -10.00 9.54 -3.21
CA LYS A 74 -10.39 9.08 -1.88
C LYS A 74 -11.11 7.73 -1.99
N LEU A 75 -10.60 6.74 -1.28
CA LEU A 75 -11.10 5.37 -1.30
C LEU A 75 -11.59 4.96 0.09
N SER A 76 -12.67 4.20 0.14
CA SER A 76 -13.00 3.38 1.31
C SER A 76 -12.00 2.22 1.46
N GLY A 77 -12.01 1.56 2.62
CA GLY A 77 -11.20 0.34 2.83
C GLY A 77 -11.51 -0.77 1.82
N ASP A 78 -12.78 -0.94 1.43
CA ASP A 78 -13.18 -1.94 0.43
C ASP A 78 -12.66 -1.58 -0.97
N GLU A 79 -12.73 -0.30 -1.37
CA GLU A 79 -12.18 0.18 -2.66
C GLU A 79 -10.64 0.11 -2.70
N LEU A 80 -9.97 0.39 -1.58
CA LEU A 80 -8.52 0.23 -1.45
C LEU A 80 -8.12 -1.24 -1.51
N ALA A 81 -8.89 -2.14 -0.89
CA ALA A 81 -8.70 -3.58 -1.01
C ALA A 81 -8.82 -4.07 -2.47
N ASP A 82 -9.81 -3.56 -3.22
CA ASP A 82 -9.99 -3.87 -4.64
C ASP A 82 -8.81 -3.37 -5.49
N LEU A 83 -8.28 -2.18 -5.18
CA LEU A 83 -7.07 -1.67 -5.81
C LEU A 83 -5.88 -2.61 -5.59
N TYR A 84 -5.63 -3.05 -4.35
CA TYR A 84 -4.57 -4.01 -4.07
C TYR A 84 -4.76 -5.31 -4.84
N ARG A 85 -5.96 -5.90 -4.82
CA ARG A 85 -6.25 -7.14 -5.58
C ARG A 85 -5.94 -6.99 -7.07
N SER A 86 -6.24 -5.82 -7.64
CA SER A 86 -5.91 -5.53 -9.04
C SER A 86 -4.39 -5.56 -9.27
N TRP A 87 -3.61 -4.99 -8.36
CA TRP A 87 -2.15 -4.97 -8.45
C TRP A 87 -1.53 -6.34 -8.23
N LEU A 88 -2.06 -7.16 -7.30
CA LEU A 88 -1.59 -8.53 -7.09
C LEU A 88 -1.67 -9.36 -8.38
N GLY A 89 -2.74 -9.17 -9.17
CA GLY A 89 -2.93 -9.84 -10.46
C GLY A 89 -1.98 -9.36 -11.58
N GLU A 90 -1.36 -8.19 -11.44
CA GLU A 90 -0.56 -7.55 -12.49
C GLU A 90 0.96 -7.56 -12.24
N PHE A 91 1.37 -7.55 -10.96
CA PHE A 91 2.75 -7.25 -10.55
C PHE A 91 3.47 -8.34 -9.74
N ASP A 92 2.88 -9.54 -9.57
CA ASP A 92 3.54 -10.66 -8.89
C ASP A 92 4.02 -10.29 -7.46
N ILE A 93 3.16 -9.51 -6.79
CA ILE A 93 3.33 -9.09 -5.40
C ILE A 93 3.01 -10.28 -4.50
N VAL A 94 3.90 -10.57 -3.56
CA VAL A 94 3.81 -11.74 -2.66
C VAL A 94 3.70 -11.37 -1.18
N THR A 95 3.93 -10.11 -0.84
CA THR A 95 3.76 -9.57 0.51
C THR A 95 3.30 -8.12 0.47
N LEU A 96 2.42 -7.76 1.40
CA LEU A 96 1.88 -6.41 1.57
C LEU A 96 1.87 -6.05 3.06
N GLU A 97 2.56 -4.98 3.41
CA GLU A 97 2.67 -4.43 4.76
C GLU A 97 1.81 -3.17 4.90
N ASP A 98 1.17 -3.05 6.05
CA ASP A 98 0.28 -1.96 6.45
C ASP A 98 -0.68 -1.45 5.36
N PRO A 99 -1.52 -2.34 4.77
CA PRO A 99 -2.49 -1.99 3.74
C PRO A 99 -3.60 -1.05 4.21
N PHE A 100 -3.82 -0.92 5.52
CA PHE A 100 -4.87 -0.08 6.09
C PHE A 100 -4.36 0.64 7.34
N GLU A 101 -5.14 1.61 7.80
CA GLU A 101 -4.85 2.31 9.06
C GLU A 101 -4.79 1.31 10.22
N GLN A 102 -3.89 1.57 11.18
CA GLN A 102 -3.55 0.68 12.28
C GLN A 102 -4.74 0.14 13.11
N ASP A 103 -5.86 0.86 13.18
CA ASP A 103 -7.03 0.45 13.95
C ASP A 103 -8.23 0.06 13.03
N ASP A 104 -8.00 -0.10 11.71
CA ASP A 104 -9.01 -0.50 10.73
C ASP A 104 -9.19 -2.02 10.60
N PHE A 105 -9.37 -2.69 11.74
CA PHE A 105 -9.41 -4.14 11.85
C PHE A 105 -10.39 -4.83 10.89
N GLU A 106 -11.50 -4.16 10.54
CA GLU A 106 -12.47 -4.70 9.59
C GLU A 106 -11.86 -4.85 8.19
N SER A 107 -11.22 -3.80 7.66
CA SER A 107 -10.57 -3.82 6.35
C SER A 107 -9.40 -4.82 6.33
N TRP A 108 -8.59 -4.84 7.40
CA TRP A 108 -7.52 -5.81 7.60
C TRP A 108 -8.03 -7.26 7.50
N ALA A 109 -9.09 -7.59 8.25
CA ALA A 109 -9.67 -8.92 8.25
C ALA A 109 -10.23 -9.31 6.88
N LYS A 110 -10.96 -8.40 6.21
CA LYS A 110 -11.54 -8.63 4.88
C LYS A 110 -10.45 -8.89 3.83
N LEU A 111 -9.40 -8.06 3.79
CA LEU A 111 -8.32 -8.25 2.82
C LEU A 111 -7.58 -9.56 3.08
N THR A 112 -7.15 -9.79 4.32
CA THR A 112 -6.39 -11.00 4.72
C THR A 112 -7.15 -12.28 4.38
N ALA A 113 -8.48 -12.31 4.57
CA ALA A 113 -9.31 -13.46 4.21
C ALA A 113 -9.50 -13.65 2.69
N SER A 114 -9.22 -12.62 1.89
CA SER A 114 -9.53 -12.58 0.44
C SER A 114 -8.33 -12.79 -0.48
N VAL A 115 -7.09 -12.72 0.03
CA VAL A 115 -5.88 -12.82 -0.79
C VAL A 115 -4.97 -13.98 -0.33
N PRO A 116 -4.22 -14.61 -1.26
CA PRO A 116 -3.35 -15.74 -0.93
C PRO A 116 -1.92 -15.32 -0.54
N ILE A 117 -1.64 -14.01 -0.45
CA ILE A 117 -0.30 -13.46 -0.20
C ILE A 117 -0.05 -13.22 1.29
N GLN A 118 1.20 -12.95 1.66
CA GLN A 118 1.53 -12.53 3.02
C GLN A 118 0.98 -11.12 3.28
N ILE A 119 0.32 -10.94 4.42
CA ILE A 119 -0.06 -9.62 4.95
C ILE A 119 0.75 -9.39 6.23
N VAL A 120 1.46 -8.28 6.31
CA VAL A 120 2.35 -7.91 7.43
C VAL A 120 1.74 -6.72 8.16
N GLY A 121 1.77 -6.76 9.50
CA GLY A 121 1.35 -5.64 10.35
C GLY A 121 2.53 -5.07 11.12
N ASP A 122 2.97 -3.87 10.75
CA ASP A 122 3.98 -3.10 11.48
C ASP A 122 3.30 -2.15 12.47
N ASP A 123 2.67 -1.07 11.99
CA ASP A 123 1.91 -0.12 12.83
C ASP A 123 0.70 -0.77 13.51
N LEU A 124 0.12 -1.80 12.88
CA LEU A 124 -0.97 -2.59 13.46
C LEU A 124 -0.55 -3.24 14.79
N THR A 125 0.66 -3.81 14.84
CA THR A 125 1.09 -4.65 15.97
C THR A 125 2.12 -3.99 16.86
N VAL A 126 2.95 -3.09 16.33
CA VAL A 126 4.04 -2.36 16.99
C VAL A 126 4.91 -3.25 17.89
N THR A 127 5.04 -4.53 17.55
CA THR A 127 5.71 -5.55 18.39
C THR A 127 5.17 -5.60 19.84
N ASN A 128 3.88 -5.30 20.03
CA ASN A 128 3.19 -5.35 21.32
C ASN A 128 2.33 -6.62 21.44
N SER A 129 2.50 -7.38 22.52
CA SER A 129 1.79 -8.64 22.74
C SER A 129 0.28 -8.51 22.99
N GLU A 130 -0.19 -7.32 23.35
CA GLU A 130 -1.62 -7.03 23.59
C GLU A 130 -2.36 -6.60 22.32
N ARG A 131 -1.62 -6.30 21.24
CA ARG A 131 -2.18 -5.99 19.92
C ARG A 131 -2.51 -7.25 19.14
#